data_AF-A0A382MPU7-F1
#
_entry.id   AF-A0A382MPU7-F1
#
_cell.length_a   1.000
_cell.length_b   1.000
_cell.length_c   1.000
_cell.angle_alpha   90.00
_cell.angle_beta   90.00
_cell.angle_gamma   90.00
#
_symmetry.space_group_name_H-M   'P 1'
#
loop_
_entity.id
_entity.type
_entity.pdbx_description
1 polymer ?
#
loop_
_entity_poly.entity_id
_entity_poly.type
_entity_poly.pdbx_seq_one_letter_code
_entity_poly.pdbx_strand_id
1 'polypeptide(L)' 'MEFLDTEIPYANLTPDVVLDSIEGIGFPCDGRILALNSYENRVYQIGLEDGNFLVAKFY' A
#
# COMPACT_ATOMS: atom_id res chain seq x y z
N MET A 1 -1.50 14.74 31.70
CA MET A 1 -2.49 14.10 30.82
C MET A 1 -1.67 13.45 29.72
N GLU A 2 -1.35 12.17 29.89
CA GLU A 2 -0.65 11.40 28.85
C GLU A 2 -1.67 11.13 27.75
N PHE A 3 -1.44 11.66 26.56
CA PHE A 3 -2.09 11.17 25.37
C PHE A 3 -1.47 9.81 25.09
N LEU A 4 -2.26 8.74 25.21
CA LEU A 4 -1.91 7.50 24.54
C LEU A 4 -1.82 7.85 23.06
N ASP A 5 -0.62 7.86 22.50
CA ASP A 5 -0.42 7.80 21.05
C ASP A 5 -0.99 6.45 20.59
N THR A 6 -2.31 6.39 20.45
CA THR A 6 -2.96 5.33 19.68
C THR A 6 -2.54 5.55 18.24
N GLU A 7 -1.41 4.95 17.89
CA GLU A 7 -0.92 4.86 16.53
C GLU A 7 -2.05 4.31 15.67
N ILE A 8 -2.59 5.14 14.78
CA ILE A 8 -3.69 4.74 13.90
C ILE A 8 -3.08 3.78 12.88
N PRO A 9 -3.53 2.51 12.82
CA PRO A 9 -2.97 1.54 11.88
C PRO A 9 -3.02 2.07 10.46
N TYR A 10 -1.90 1.97 9.75
CA TYR A 10 -1.73 2.40 8.36
C TYR A 10 -1.92 3.91 8.11
N ALA A 11 -1.89 4.77 9.14
CA ALA A 11 -2.01 6.23 8.95
C ALA A 11 -0.93 6.82 8.03
N ASN A 12 0.24 6.18 7.99
CA ASN A 12 1.36 6.59 7.14
C ASN A 12 1.41 5.83 5.80
N LEU A 13 0.43 4.97 5.51
CA LEU A 13 0.39 4.19 4.27
C LEU A 13 -0.22 5.03 3.13
N THR A 14 0.52 6.06 2.73
CA THR A 14 0.14 6.92 1.60
C THR A 14 0.33 6.16 0.27
N PRO A 15 -0.28 6.62 -0.84
CA PRO A 15 -0.05 6.03 -2.15
C PRO A 15 1.44 5.94 -2.52
N ASP A 16 2.22 6.99 -2.22
CA ASP A 16 3.66 7.02 -2.48
C ASP A 16 4.39 5.93 -1.69
N VAL A 17 4.10 5.79 -0.39
CA VAL A 17 4.69 4.73 0.44
C VAL A 17 4.35 3.34 -0.08
N VAL A 18 3.11 3.14 -0.58
CA VAL A 18 2.71 1.87 -1.20
C VAL A 18 3.51 1.61 -2.47
N LEU A 19 3.60 2.58 -3.39
CA LEU A 19 4.32 2.43 -4.66
C LEU A 19 5.82 2.22 -4.42
N ASP A 20 6.46 3.04 -3.59
CA ASP A 20 7.87 2.94 -3.22
C ASP A 20 8.19 1.57 -2.61
N SER A 21 7.28 1.03 -1.78
CA SER A 21 7.45 -0.30 -1.17
C SER A 21 7.49 -1.42 -2.22
N ILE A 22 6.68 -1.30 -3.28
CA ILE A 22 6.58 -2.28 -4.35
C ILE A 22 7.75 -2.16 -5.33
N GLU A 23 8.16 -0.93 -5.66
CA GLU A 23 9.34 -0.68 -6.50
C GLU A 23 10.62 -1.11 -5.78
N GLY A 24 10.72 -0.88 -4.47
CA GLY A 24 11.85 -1.26 -3.63
C GLY A 24 12.11 -2.77 -3.56
N ILE A 25 11.11 -3.60 -3.88
CA ILE A 25 11.24 -5.07 -3.97
C ILE A 25 11.39 -5.57 -5.42
N GLY A 26 11.52 -4.65 -6.40
CA GLY A 26 11.86 -4.97 -7.78
C GLY A 26 10.67 -5.07 -8.75
N PHE A 27 9.52 -4.49 -8.42
CA PHE A 27 8.37 -4.41 -9.32
C PHE A 27 8.10 -2.95 -9.76
N PRO A 28 8.56 -2.53 -10.96
CA PRO A 28 8.31 -1.19 -11.48
C PRO A 28 6.81 -0.91 -11.64
N CYS A 29 6.33 0.17 -11.03
CA CYS A 29 4.92 0.50 -11.00
C CYS A 29 4.56 1.50 -12.10
N ASP A 30 3.34 1.41 -12.65
CA ASP A 30 2.83 2.38 -13.63
C ASP A 30 1.99 3.51 -13.00
N GLY A 31 1.97 3.57 -11.66
CA GLY A 31 1.24 4.54 -10.86
C GLY A 31 -0.23 4.21 -10.63
N ARG A 32 -0.80 3.16 -11.25
CA ARG A 32 -2.17 2.74 -10.96
C ARG A 32 -2.25 2.04 -9.60
N ILE A 33 -3.14 2.54 -8.74
CA ILE A 33 -3.44 1.97 -7.41
C ILE A 33 -4.95 1.86 -7.22
N LEU A 34 -5.41 0.68 -6.79
CA LEU A 34 -6.81 0.42 -6.46
C LEU A 34 -6.89 -0.25 -5.08
N ALA A 35 -7.55 0.42 -4.13
CA ALA A 35 -7.86 -0.20 -2.84
C ALA A 35 -8.91 -1.31 -3.01
N LEU A 36 -8.63 -2.49 -2.47
CA LEU A 36 -9.54 -3.64 -2.49
C LEU A 36 -10.28 -3.77 -1.14
N ASN A 37 -11.47 -4.36 -1.18
CA ASN A 37 -12.24 -4.64 0.03
C ASN A 37 -11.49 -5.64 0.92
N SER A 38 -11.13 -5.20 2.13
CA SER A 38 -10.45 -6.00 3.16
C SER A 38 -10.83 -5.46 4.53
N TYR A 39 -11.04 -6.35 5.50
CA TYR A 39 -11.56 -6.00 6.82
C TYR A 39 -10.48 -5.56 7.82
N GLU A 40 -9.32 -6.21 7.81
CA GLU A 40 -8.26 -5.95 8.80
C GLU A 40 -7.03 -5.27 8.20
N ASN A 41 -6.63 -5.69 7.00
CA ASN A 41 -5.38 -5.28 6.38
C ASN A 41 -5.64 -4.32 5.22
N ARG A 42 -4.69 -3.44 4.90
CA ARG A 42 -4.77 -2.64 3.68
C ARG A 42 -4.31 -3.47 2.49
N VAL A 43 -5.21 -3.64 1.53
CA VAL A 43 -4.97 -4.42 0.32
C VAL A 43 -5.13 -3.52 -0.89
N TYR A 44 -4.13 -3.52 -1.76
CA TYR A 44 -4.13 -2.73 -2.99
C TYR A 44 -3.82 -3.63 -4.18
N GLN A 45 -4.51 -3.38 -5.29
CA GLN A 45 -4.05 -3.81 -6.61
C GLN A 45 -3.18 -2.70 -7.20
N ILE A 46 -1.97 -3.05 -7.63
CA ILE A 46 -0.96 -2.13 -8.16
C ILE A 46 -0.67 -2.51 -9.61
N GLY A 47 -0.74 -1.53 -10.51
CA GLY A 47 -0.37 -1.68 -11.92
C GLY A 47 1.15 -1.65 -12.10
N LEU A 48 1.65 -2.47 -13.01
CA LEU A 48 3.06 -2.57 -13.36
C LEU A 48 3.31 -2.04 -14.76
N GLU A 49 4.54 -1.58 -15.03
CA GLU A 49 4.92 -1.03 -16.33
C GLU A 49 4.80 -2.03 -17.49
N ASP A 50 4.88 -3.34 -17.21
CA ASP A 50 4.70 -4.40 -18.20
C ASP A 50 3.22 -4.65 -18.57
N GLY A 51 2.30 -3.89 -17.97
CA GLY A 51 0.86 -3.97 -18.19
C GLY A 51 0.13 -4.94 -17.26
N ASN A 52 0.85 -5.76 -16.48
CA ASN A 52 0.28 -6.64 -15.47
C ASN A 52 -0.10 -5.87 -14.19
N PHE A 53 -0.58 -6.61 -13.19
CA PHE A 53 -0.82 -6.09 -11.86
C PHE A 53 -0.42 -7.10 -10.79
N LEU A 54 -0.17 -6.61 -9.58
CA LEU A 54 -0.03 -7.43 -8.37
C LEU A 54 -1.02 -6.99 -7.30
N VAL A 55 -1.24 -7.86 -6.31
CA VAL A 55 -2.05 -7.56 -5.12
C VAL A 55 -1.13 -7.53 -3.91
N ALA A 56 -0.98 -6.36 -3.31
CA ALA A 56 -0.17 -6.12 -2.12
C ALA A 56 -1.06 -6.08 -0.88
N LYS A 57 -0.65 -6.78 0.19
CA LYS A 57 -1.30 -6.78 1.50
C LYS A 57 -0.31 -6.27 2.55
N PHE A 58 -0.69 -5.20 3.23
CA PHE A 58 0.10 -4.56 4.28
C PHE A 58 -0.47 -4.98 5.65
N TYR A 59 0.43 -5.39 6.54
CA TYR A 59 0.16 -5.90 7.90
C TYR A 59 0.64 -4.91 8.95
#